data_AF-A0A1I5AHK5-F1
#
_entry.id   AF-A0A1I5AHK5-F1
#
_cell.length_a   1.000
_cell.length_b   1.000
_cell.length_c   1.000
_cell.angle_alpha   90.00
_cell.angle_beta   90.00
_cell.angle_gamma   90.00
#
_symmetry.space_group_name_H-M   'P 1'
#
loop_
_entity.id
_entity.type
_entity.pdbx_description
1 polymer ?
#
loop_
_entity_poly.entity_id
_entity_poly.type
_entity_poly.pdbx_seq_one_letter_code
_entity_poly.pdbx_strand_id
1 'polypeptide(L)'
;MVETARARIEEIEFWVDPDSPCFKDIFAQEDKKFAFHCASGWRSAITIATLQDMGFDAAHLKEGFFTWEKHGGPIEFPDKNA
;
A
#
# COMPACT_ATOMS: atom_id res chain seq x y z
N MET A 1 12.09 -3.73 9.27
CA MET A 1 10.81 -4.48 9.37
C MET A 1 9.82 -3.76 8.48
N VAL A 2 9.47 -4.34 7.33
CA VAL A 2 8.44 -3.80 6.43
C VAL A 2 7.13 -4.41 6.90
N GLU A 3 6.30 -3.62 7.57
CA GLU A 3 5.00 -4.09 8.03
C GLU A 3 4.04 -4.07 6.86
N THR A 4 3.47 -5.23 6.53
CA THR A 4 2.68 -5.41 5.30
C THR A 4 1.20 -5.43 5.68
N ALA A 5 0.52 -4.28 5.57
CA ALA A 5 -0.93 -4.22 5.65
C ALA A 5 -1.54 -4.59 4.30
N ARG A 6 -2.29 -5.69 4.23
CA ARG A 6 -3.06 -6.06 3.03
C ARG A 6 -4.43 -5.37 3.08
N ALA A 7 -4.60 -4.34 2.25
CA ALA A 7 -5.86 -3.64 2.02
C ALA A 7 -6.31 -3.86 0.56
N ARG A 8 -7.62 -3.88 0.32
CA ARG A 8 -8.10 -3.53 -1.02
C ARG A 8 -7.97 -2.02 -1.18
N ILE A 9 -7.64 -1.57 -2.39
CA ILE A 9 -7.28 -0.18 -2.67
C ILE A 9 -8.44 0.77 -2.36
N GLU A 10 -9.67 0.34 -2.57
CA GLU A 10 -10.88 1.11 -2.26
C GLU A 10 -11.15 1.32 -0.76
N GLU A 11 -10.54 0.55 0.13
CA GLU A 11 -10.75 0.65 1.58
C GLU A 11 -9.74 1.55 2.29
N ILE A 12 -8.68 1.96 1.58
CA ILE A 12 -7.53 2.63 2.20
C ILE A 12 -7.84 4.03 2.68
N GLU A 13 -8.72 4.76 1.98
CA GLU A 13 -9.17 6.11 2.35
C GLU A 13 -9.75 6.12 3.77
N PHE A 14 -10.53 5.09 4.10
CA PHE A 14 -11.14 4.94 5.43
C PHE A 14 -10.17 4.46 6.50
N TRP A 15 -9.04 3.85 6.13
CA TRP A 15 -8.05 3.35 7.08
C TRP A 15 -7.04 4.42 7.50
N VAL A 16 -6.78 5.40 6.62
CA VAL A 16 -5.84 6.50 6.90
C VAL A 16 -6.50 7.69 7.59
N ASP A 17 -7.81 7.84 7.48
CA ASP A 17 -8.56 8.96 8.03
C ASP A 17 -8.81 8.74 9.54
N PRO A 18 -8.26 9.58 10.44
CA PRO A 18 -8.43 9.43 11.89
C PRO A 18 -9.88 9.63 12.36
N ASP A 19 -10.73 10.29 11.57
CA ASP A 19 -12.14 10.50 11.89
C ASP A 19 -13.03 9.33 11.44
N SER A 20 -12.45 8.36 10.70
CA SER A 20 -13.16 7.18 10.21
C SER A 20 -13.30 6.11 11.28
N PRO A 21 -14.47 5.45 11.43
CA PRO A 21 -14.66 4.29 12.31
C PRO A 21 -13.77 3.08 11.96
N CYS A 22 -13.21 3.07 10.74
CA CYS A 22 -12.34 2.02 10.22
C CYS A 22 -10.85 2.40 10.26
N PHE A 23 -10.50 3.49 10.96
CA PHE A 23 -9.13 3.94 11.10
C PHE A 23 -8.23 2.83 11.62
N LYS A 24 -7.01 2.74 11.08
CA LYS A 24 -6.00 1.79 11.55
C LYS A 24 -4.79 2.52 12.10
N ASP A 25 -4.47 2.21 13.35
CA ASP A 25 -3.33 2.78 14.09
C ASP A 25 -1.98 2.63 13.36
N ILE A 26 -1.85 1.65 12.46
CA ILE A 26 -0.65 1.49 11.65
C ILE A 26 -0.32 2.74 10.81
N PHE A 27 -1.34 3.51 10.39
CA PHE A 27 -1.19 4.73 9.59
C PHE A 27 -0.98 6.00 10.43
N ALA A 28 -1.13 5.94 11.76
CA ALA A 28 -0.82 7.06 12.67
C ALA A 28 0.66 7.14 13.10
N GLN A 29 1.53 6.25 12.59
CA GLN A 29 2.93 6.22 13.00
C GLN A 29 3.74 7.33 12.32
N GLU A 30 4.17 8.34 13.08
CA GLU A 30 4.86 9.55 12.58
C GLU A 30 6.21 9.26 11.87
N ASP A 31 6.89 8.16 12.22
CA ASP A 31 8.21 7.80 11.67
C ASP A 31 8.13 6.73 10.55
N LYS A 32 6.96 6.51 9.96
CA LYS A 32 6.78 5.50 8.90
C LYS A 32 6.53 6.15 7.55
N LYS A 33 7.19 5.58 6.54
CA LYS A 33 6.92 5.88 5.13
C LYS A 33 6.08 4.76 4.54
N PHE A 34 4.95 5.12 3.95
CA PHE A 34 4.05 4.17 3.33
C PHE A 34 4.30 4.10 1.83
N ALA A 35 4.67 2.90 1.36
CA ALA A 35 4.88 2.62 -0.05
C ALA A 35 3.82 1.63 -0.56
N PHE A 36 2.95 2.10 -1.44
CA PHE A 36 1.87 1.31 -2.03
C PHE A 36 2.33 0.67 -3.34
N HIS A 37 1.81 -0.52 -3.64
CA HIS A 37 2.09 -1.18 -4.91
C HIS A 37 0.86 -1.92 -5.43
N CYS A 38 0.82 -2.09 -6.74
CA CYS A 38 -0.06 -3.05 -7.38
C CYS A 38 0.75 -3.89 -8.39
N ALA A 39 0.06 -4.65 -9.25
CA ALA A 39 0.74 -5.49 -10.25
C ALA A 39 1.60 -4.67 -11.23
N SER A 40 1.08 -3.55 -11.74
CA SER A 40 1.68 -2.73 -12.81
C SER A 40 1.73 -1.22 -12.51
N GLY A 41 1.56 -0.83 -11.24
CA GLY A 41 1.70 0.55 -10.76
C GLY A 41 0.49 1.48 -10.91
N TRP A 42 -0.44 1.21 -11.83
CA TRP A 42 -1.55 2.15 -12.13
C TRP A 42 -2.53 2.35 -10.97
N ARG A 43 -3.03 1.25 -10.37
CA ARG A 43 -4.00 1.35 -9.26
C ARG A 43 -3.40 2.08 -8.06
N SER A 44 -2.16 1.78 -7.72
CA SER A 44 -1.46 2.45 -6.63
C SER A 44 -1.20 3.93 -6.94
N ALA A 45 -1.00 4.32 -8.20
CA ALA A 45 -0.86 5.73 -8.55
C ALA A 45 -2.13 6.53 -8.26
N ILE A 46 -3.30 5.98 -8.61
CA ILE A 46 -4.61 6.61 -8.34
C ILE A 46 -4.84 6.73 -6.83
N THR A 47 -4.54 5.67 -6.07
CA THR A 47 -4.65 5.68 -4.61
C THR A 47 -3.81 6.77 -3.98
N ILE A 48 -2.53 6.85 -4.36
CA ILE A 48 -1.62 7.86 -3.80
C ILE A 48 -2.10 9.27 -4.12
N ALA A 49 -2.63 9.50 -5.32
CA ALA A 49 -3.17 10.81 -5.67
C ALA A 49 -4.29 11.22 -4.69
N THR A 50 -5.26 10.33 -4.42
CA THR A 50 -6.31 10.63 -3.44
C THR A 50 -5.76 10.84 -2.02
N LEU A 51 -4.83 9.98 -1.58
CA LEU A 51 -4.23 10.09 -0.24
C LEU A 51 -3.44 11.39 -0.07
N GLN A 52 -2.73 11.83 -1.11
CA GLN A 52 -2.01 13.10 -1.13
C GLN A 52 -2.98 14.28 -1.08
N ASP A 53 -4.11 14.21 -1.78
CA ASP A 53 -5.17 15.23 -1.72
C ASP A 53 -5.79 15.32 -0.30
N MET A 54 -5.81 14.21 0.43
CA MET A 54 -6.23 14.14 1.85
C MET A 54 -5.13 14.60 2.83
N GLY A 55 -3.91 14.91 2.36
CA GLY A 55 -2.79 15.35 3.19
C GLY A 55 -1.95 14.22 3.80
N PHE A 56 -2.12 12.97 3.33
CA PHE A 56 -1.35 11.83 3.79
C PHE A 56 -0.10 11.62 2.92
N ASP A 57 1.10 11.61 3.53
CA ASP A 57 2.35 11.39 2.81
C ASP A 57 2.54 9.91 2.49
N ALA A 58 2.46 9.58 1.20
CA ALA A 58 2.65 8.23 0.71
C ALA A 58 3.28 8.21 -0.68
N ALA A 59 3.98 7.11 -0.97
CA ALA A 59 4.63 6.85 -2.25
C ALA A 59 4.08 5.58 -2.90
N HIS A 60 4.25 5.42 -4.21
CA HIS A 60 3.99 4.13 -4.87
C HIS A 60 5.15 3.62 -5.70
N LEU A 61 5.19 2.30 -5.90
CA LEU A 61 6.06 1.67 -6.88
C LEU A 61 5.50 1.89 -8.29
N LYS A 62 6.19 2.71 -9.08
CA LYS A 62 5.79 3.09 -10.44
C LYS A 62 5.61 1.89 -11.38
N GLU A 63 6.54 0.94 -11.33
CA GLU A 63 6.57 -0.21 -12.25
C GLU A 63 5.79 -1.43 -11.71
N GLY A 64 5.31 -1.36 -10.45
CA GLY A 64 4.56 -2.43 -9.80
C GLY A 64 5.37 -3.71 -9.51
N PHE A 65 4.65 -4.75 -9.12
CA PHE A 65 5.20 -6.05 -8.74
C PHE A 65 5.84 -6.81 -9.91
N PHE A 66 5.32 -6.69 -11.14
CA PHE A 66 5.88 -7.43 -12.28
C PHE A 66 7.35 -7.09 -12.55
N THR A 67 7.76 -5.85 -12.29
CA THR A 67 9.17 -5.45 -12.47
C THR A 67 10.05 -6.00 -11.34
N TRP A 68 9.54 -6.07 -10.12
CA TRP A 68 10.22 -6.76 -9.01
C TRP A 68 10.49 -8.23 -9.35
N GLU A 69 9.47 -8.93 -9.87
CA GLU A 69 9.59 -10.31 -10.33
C GLU A 69 10.61 -10.45 -11.47
N LYS A 70 10.54 -9.60 -12.50
CA LYS A 70 11.49 -9.61 -13.63
C LYS A 70 12.95 -9.39 -13.20
N HIS A 71 13.16 -8.62 -12.14
CA HIS A 71 14.49 -8.35 -11.59
C HIS A 71 14.99 -9.47 -10.66
N GLY A 72 14.23 -10.56 -10.50
CA GLY A 72 14.60 -11.68 -9.65
C GLY A 72 14.50 -11.38 -8.16
N GLY A 73 13.62 -10.43 -7.78
CA GLY A 73 13.37 -10.14 -6.37
C GLY A 73 12.78 -11.36 -5.64
N PRO A 74 12.99 -11.51 -4.33
CA PRO A 74 12.40 -12.59 -3.55
C PRO A 74 10.87 -12.51 -3.58
N ILE A 75 10.22 -13.66 -3.80
CA ILE A 75 8.76 -13.81 -3.86
C ILE A 75 8.38 -15.05 -3.05
N GLU A 76 7.39 -14.90 -2.18
CA GLU A 76 6.77 -16.00 -1.45
C GLU A 76 5.35 -16.21 -1.97
N PHE A 77 5.00 -17.46 -2.22
CA PHE A 77 3.64 -17.85 -2.59
C PHE A 77 2.96 -18.44 -1.35
N PRO A 78 1.67 -18.13 -1.12
CA PRO A 78 0.92 -18.77 -0.05
C PRO A 78 0.87 -20.29 -0.28
N ASP A 79 0.88 -21.04 0.82
CA ASP A 79 0.78 -22.49 0.75
C ASP A 79 -0.55 -22.88 0.09
N LYS A 80 -0.51 -23.73 -0.94
CA LYS A 80 -1.71 -24.07 -1.72
C LYS A 80 -2.77 -24.86 -0.92
N ASN A 81 -2.43 -25.29 0.29
CA ASN A 81 -3.25 -26.12 1.17
C ASN A 81 -3.52 -25.47 2.55
N ALA A 82 -3.20 -24.18 2.73
CA ALA A 82 -3.46 -23.44 3.97
C ALA A 82 -4.87 -22.83 4.01
#